data_AF-A0A7L1U0V5-F1
#
_entry.id   AF-A0A7L1U0V5-F1
#
_cell.length_a   1.000
_cell.length_b   1.000
_cell.length_c   1.000
_cell.angle_alpha   90.00
_cell.angle_beta   90.00
_cell.angle_gamma   90.00
#
_symmetry.space_group_name_H-M   'P 1'
#
loop_
_entity.id
_entity.type
_entity.pdbx_description
1 polymer ?
#
loop_
_entity_poly.entity_id
_entity_poly.type
_entity_poly.pdbx_seq_one_letter_code
_entity_poly.pdbx_strand_id
1 'polypeptide(L)'
;LSSCPGRPADRLLVTPREPLVPFGGSTELNCSLACAGGKVEWRGLDITLGTISSFSTHSILHIRHATVATEGTKICQGSCHGQHYQKTVKLKVYALPETLRLEAAPHILRPGHPATLTCSAMHLYPIIGMSLTWYRGHQRVEDTDFDFEDADEELYNIVSTLSLKGTEVAEGVEFRCEVTLQVGQETFTQVASLVASTEGVTEQPAAMATSTASPSTARPVATTALPPGPSVPTGDPTTAQEPNTGTTLDLAAVTKPSSTEPSVPQELLAGSPTAPVATTSLPGCDTAGTGPSLGTMPACSLQIWSLPPTGTRGKALRIECRAQCSGNATVGWLRTPAALSQYRQESAGSSSALRLDRAEPWHQGRYQCVLLGHRARTVSLEVTVVDDSFSSTPAIAVGTAGSLLGLIAAAAVSRRLWKRFRSRWQLS
;
A
#
# COMPACT_ATOMS: atom_id res chain seq x y z
N LEU A 1 -28.57 19.19 -48.92
CA LEU A 1 -27.61 18.75 -47.89
C LEU A 1 -27.18 19.97 -47.11
N SER A 2 -27.92 20.31 -46.05
CA SER A 2 -27.64 21.43 -45.15
C SER A 2 -26.42 21.10 -44.29
N SER A 3 -25.34 21.84 -44.51
CA SER A 3 -24.13 21.82 -43.68
C SER A 3 -24.45 22.39 -42.30
N CYS A 4 -24.31 21.58 -41.26
CA CYS A 4 -24.13 22.08 -39.89
C CYS A 4 -22.62 22.20 -39.65
N PRO A 5 -22.04 23.41 -39.54
CA PRO A 5 -20.74 23.55 -38.89
C PRO A 5 -20.99 23.44 -37.39
N GLY A 6 -21.00 22.21 -36.89
CA GLY A 6 -20.92 21.95 -35.46
C GLY A 6 -19.55 22.42 -34.97
N ARG A 7 -19.45 23.70 -34.61
CA ARG A 7 -18.31 24.25 -33.86
C ARG A 7 -18.05 23.29 -32.71
N PRO A 8 -16.82 22.75 -32.51
CA PRO A 8 -16.53 22.03 -31.29
C PRO A 8 -16.82 23.03 -30.16
N ALA A 9 -17.84 22.74 -29.35
CA ALA A 9 -18.12 23.56 -28.19
C ALA A 9 -16.86 23.49 -27.33
N ASP A 10 -16.19 24.63 -27.14
CA ASP A 10 -15.04 24.78 -26.25
C ASP A 10 -15.49 24.39 -24.84
N ARG A 11 -15.46 23.10 -24.51
CA ARG A 11 -16.11 22.56 -23.32
C ARG A 11 -15.06 22.21 -22.29
N LEU A 12 -15.13 22.91 -21.16
CA LEU A 12 -14.36 22.55 -19.97
C LEU A 12 -14.82 21.19 -19.44
N LEU A 13 -13.88 20.24 -19.34
CA LEU A 13 -14.10 18.90 -18.86
C LEU A 13 -13.25 18.65 -17.63
N VAL A 14 -13.82 17.97 -16.63
CA VAL A 14 -13.09 17.50 -15.44
C VAL A 14 -13.28 15.99 -15.36
N THR A 15 -12.18 15.27 -15.14
CA THR A 15 -12.13 13.82 -14.98
C THR A 15 -11.28 13.43 -13.78
N PRO A 16 -11.73 12.49 -12.93
CA PRO A 16 -13.04 11.82 -12.97
C PRO A 16 -14.19 12.78 -12.62
N ARG A 17 -15.43 12.40 -12.97
CA ARG A 17 -16.63 13.23 -12.67
C ARG A 17 -17.03 13.14 -11.20
N GLU A 18 -16.85 11.96 -10.62
CA GLU A 18 -17.10 11.65 -9.21
C GLU A 18 -15.78 11.17 -8.60
N PRO A 19 -14.87 12.10 -8.27
CA PRO A 19 -13.59 11.73 -7.67
C PRO A 19 -13.81 11.16 -6.27
N LEU A 20 -13.35 9.93 -6.07
CA LEU A 20 -13.34 9.21 -4.81
C LEU A 20 -11.92 8.72 -4.54
N VAL A 21 -11.44 8.88 -3.31
CA VAL A 21 -10.09 8.49 -2.91
C VAL A 21 -10.10 7.89 -1.50
N PRO A 22 -9.36 6.80 -1.24
CA PRO A 22 -9.21 6.29 0.11
C PRO A 22 -8.39 7.25 0.97
N PHE A 23 -8.66 7.27 2.27
CA PHE A 23 -7.86 7.99 3.26
C PHE A 23 -6.39 7.53 3.21
N GLY A 24 -5.46 8.47 3.32
CA GLY A 24 -4.02 8.26 3.08
C GLY A 24 -3.65 8.01 1.62
N GLY A 25 -4.64 7.85 0.72
CA GLY A 25 -4.47 7.56 -0.69
C GLY A 25 -4.05 8.76 -1.53
N SER A 26 -3.89 8.53 -2.84
CA SER A 26 -3.55 9.58 -3.81
C SER A 26 -4.46 9.48 -5.03
N THR A 27 -4.79 10.62 -5.63
CA THR A 27 -5.61 10.69 -6.86
C THR A 27 -5.25 11.93 -7.67
N GLU A 28 -5.66 11.96 -8.93
CA GLU A 28 -5.42 13.07 -9.84
C GLU A 28 -6.73 13.49 -10.52
N LEU A 29 -6.98 14.79 -10.53
CA LEU A 29 -8.11 15.38 -11.23
C LEU A 29 -7.57 16.15 -12.44
N ASN A 30 -7.90 15.69 -13.63
CA ASN A 30 -7.56 16.37 -14.88
C ASN A 30 -8.69 17.30 -15.28
N CYS A 31 -8.39 18.58 -15.42
CA CYS A 31 -9.26 19.54 -16.08
C CYS A 31 -8.72 19.89 -17.45
N SER A 32 -9.50 19.67 -18.50
CA SER A 32 -9.12 19.92 -19.89
C SER A 32 -10.09 20.87 -20.56
N LEU A 33 -9.54 21.72 -21.43
CA LEU A 33 -10.27 22.64 -22.30
C LEU A 33 -9.76 22.44 -23.72
N ALA A 34 -10.65 21.97 -24.60
CA ALA A 34 -10.33 21.74 -26.01
C ALA A 34 -10.32 23.05 -26.81
N CYS A 35 -9.36 23.94 -26.52
CA CYS A 35 -9.19 25.23 -27.19
C CYS A 35 -7.71 25.56 -27.42
N ALA A 36 -7.35 25.92 -28.65
CA ALA A 36 -5.99 26.35 -29.00
C ALA A 36 -5.68 27.71 -28.36
N GLY A 37 -4.63 27.77 -27.54
CA GLY A 37 -4.27 29.00 -26.80
C GLY A 37 -5.21 29.33 -25.63
N GLY A 38 -6.08 28.39 -25.23
CA GLY A 38 -6.86 28.51 -24.01
C GLY A 38 -5.97 28.48 -22.75
N LYS A 39 -6.56 28.81 -21.61
CA LYS A 39 -5.92 28.67 -20.29
C LYS A 39 -6.85 27.91 -19.35
N VAL A 40 -6.30 27.04 -18.52
CA VAL A 40 -7.04 26.24 -17.54
C VAL A 40 -6.33 26.30 -16.21
N GLU A 41 -7.09 26.47 -15.12
CA GLU A 41 -6.58 26.55 -13.76
C GLU A 41 -7.53 25.91 -12.75
N TRP A 42 -6.97 25.41 -11.65
CA TRP A 42 -7.72 24.89 -10.50
C TRP A 42 -7.85 25.95 -9.39
N ARG A 43 -9.01 25.99 -8.74
CA ARG A 43 -9.35 26.84 -7.58
C ARG A 43 -10.15 26.05 -6.54
N GLY A 44 -10.04 26.44 -5.27
CA GLY A 44 -10.70 25.82 -4.12
C GLY A 44 -9.88 26.04 -2.85
N LEU A 45 -10.51 26.08 -1.68
CA LEU A 45 -9.76 26.20 -0.41
C LEU A 45 -8.83 24.98 -0.23
N ASP A 46 -7.60 25.29 0.18
CA ASP A 46 -6.41 24.44 0.36
C ASP A 46 -5.77 23.81 -0.89
N ILE A 47 -5.21 24.67 -1.74
CA ILE A 47 -4.07 24.34 -2.62
C ILE A 47 -2.77 23.97 -1.85
N THR A 48 -2.83 23.87 -0.52
CA THR A 48 -1.74 23.52 0.40
C THR A 48 -1.57 22.01 0.59
N LEU A 49 -2.55 21.19 0.19
CA LEU A 49 -2.51 19.71 0.29
C LEU A 49 -2.30 18.99 -1.06
N GLY A 50 -2.20 19.74 -2.17
CA GLY A 50 -2.03 19.18 -3.50
C GLY A 50 -1.16 20.03 -4.41
N THR A 51 -0.49 19.40 -5.38
CA THR A 51 0.34 20.11 -6.36
C THR A 51 -0.43 20.27 -7.67
N ILE A 52 -0.26 21.40 -8.36
CA ILE A 52 -0.92 21.65 -9.64
C ILE A 52 0.12 21.60 -10.76
N SER A 53 -0.14 20.78 -11.77
CA SER A 53 0.62 20.74 -13.02
C SER A 53 -0.20 21.39 -14.13
N SER A 54 0.24 22.54 -14.62
CA SER A 54 -0.48 23.31 -15.64
C SER A 54 0.16 23.18 -17.02
N PHE A 55 -0.67 22.92 -18.02
CA PHE A 55 -0.30 22.80 -19.43
C PHE A 55 -1.17 23.74 -20.28
N SER A 56 -0.88 23.84 -21.57
CA SER A 56 -1.57 24.77 -22.48
C SER A 56 -3.06 24.48 -22.67
N THR A 57 -3.49 23.22 -22.57
CA THR A 57 -4.89 22.81 -22.81
C THR A 57 -5.53 22.12 -21.62
N HIS A 58 -4.77 21.84 -20.57
CA HIS A 58 -5.26 21.13 -19.39
C HIS A 58 -4.43 21.47 -18.15
N SER A 59 -5.01 21.22 -16.99
CA SER A 59 -4.39 21.38 -15.68
C SER A 59 -4.74 20.17 -14.81
N ILE A 60 -3.74 19.61 -14.15
CA ILE A 60 -3.88 18.42 -13.30
C ILE A 60 -3.70 18.82 -11.85
N LEU A 61 -4.70 18.54 -11.01
CA LEU A 61 -4.62 18.65 -9.57
C LEU A 61 -4.21 17.30 -8.99
N HIS A 62 -3.01 17.24 -8.41
CA HIS A 62 -2.48 16.04 -7.75
C HIS A 62 -2.78 16.11 -6.27
N ILE A 63 -3.53 15.13 -5.76
CA ILE A 63 -3.83 14.97 -4.34
C ILE A 63 -3.02 13.79 -3.83
N ARG A 64 -2.24 14.01 -2.77
CA ARG A 64 -1.42 13.00 -2.12
C ARG A 64 -1.77 12.95 -0.64
N HIS A 65 -1.78 11.76 -0.05
CA HIS A 65 -2.11 11.55 1.36
C HIS A 65 -3.45 12.19 1.75
N ALA A 66 -4.52 11.79 1.05
CA ALA A 66 -5.84 12.36 1.26
C ALA A 66 -6.33 12.15 2.70
N THR A 67 -6.71 13.23 3.37
CA THR A 67 -7.33 13.22 4.70
C THR A 67 -8.80 13.62 4.59
N VAL A 68 -9.56 13.54 5.68
CA VAL A 68 -10.96 14.03 5.71
C VAL A 68 -11.03 15.51 5.29
N ALA A 69 -10.10 16.34 5.74
CA ALA A 69 -10.00 17.76 5.34
C ALA A 69 -9.77 17.97 3.82
N THR A 70 -9.33 16.93 3.10
CA THR A 70 -9.14 17.01 1.65
C THR A 70 -10.47 16.96 0.88
N GLU A 71 -11.51 16.33 1.47
CA GLU A 71 -12.87 16.27 0.91
C GLU A 71 -13.41 17.68 0.62
N GLY A 72 -14.20 17.78 -0.46
CA GLY A 72 -14.98 18.97 -0.74
C GLY A 72 -14.91 19.41 -2.20
N THR A 73 -15.29 20.65 -2.40
CA THR A 73 -15.53 21.22 -3.73
C THR A 73 -14.23 21.65 -4.40
N LYS A 74 -13.93 21.08 -5.58
CA LYS A 74 -12.82 21.48 -6.44
C LYS A 74 -13.38 22.18 -7.68
N ILE A 75 -12.86 23.36 -7.97
CA ILE A 75 -13.35 24.23 -9.04
C ILE A 75 -12.28 24.32 -10.12
N CYS A 76 -12.60 23.93 -11.34
CA CYS A 76 -11.77 24.23 -12.48
C CYS A 76 -12.34 25.43 -13.25
N GLN A 77 -11.47 26.35 -13.64
CA GLN A 77 -11.79 27.48 -14.48
C GLN A 77 -10.98 27.41 -15.78
N GLY A 78 -11.62 27.77 -16.88
CA GLY A 78 -11.01 27.82 -18.20
C GLY A 78 -11.33 29.12 -18.91
N SER A 79 -10.44 29.58 -19.79
CA SER A 79 -10.69 30.73 -20.66
C SER A 79 -10.21 30.44 -22.08
N CYS A 80 -11.01 30.85 -23.06
CA CYS A 80 -10.72 30.63 -24.48
C CYS A 80 -11.40 31.73 -25.31
N HIS A 81 -10.65 32.41 -26.18
CA HIS A 81 -11.16 33.47 -27.07
C HIS A 81 -12.08 34.50 -26.38
N GLY A 82 -11.75 34.92 -25.15
CA GLY A 82 -12.55 35.87 -24.36
C GLY A 82 -13.80 35.29 -23.69
N GLN A 83 -14.06 33.98 -23.84
CA GLN A 83 -15.09 33.25 -23.10
C GLN A 83 -14.49 32.61 -21.84
N HIS A 84 -15.29 32.56 -20.78
CA HIS A 84 -14.92 31.93 -19.51
C HIS A 84 -15.80 30.72 -19.23
N TYR A 85 -15.19 29.65 -18.73
CA TYR A 85 -15.83 28.40 -18.38
C TYR A 85 -15.49 28.04 -16.94
N GLN A 86 -16.43 27.42 -16.25
CA GLN A 86 -16.21 26.90 -14.91
C GLN A 86 -16.86 25.53 -14.78
N LYS A 87 -16.18 24.62 -14.10
CA LYS A 87 -16.70 23.32 -13.75
C LYS A 87 -16.32 22.94 -12.34
N THR A 88 -17.27 22.38 -11.61
CA THR A 88 -17.12 22.03 -10.21
C THR A 88 -17.28 20.53 -10.03
N VAL A 89 -16.41 19.92 -9.24
CA VAL A 89 -16.52 18.52 -8.81
C VAL A 89 -16.39 18.42 -7.29
N LYS A 90 -17.06 17.47 -6.67
CA LYS A 90 -16.91 17.20 -5.23
C LYS A 90 -16.03 15.96 -5.06
N LEU A 91 -14.84 16.15 -4.52
CA LEU A 91 -13.98 15.05 -4.07
C LEU A 91 -14.56 14.48 -2.79
N LYS A 92 -14.75 13.16 -2.76
CA LYS A 92 -15.11 12.42 -1.55
C LYS A 92 -13.92 11.61 -1.06
N VAL A 93 -13.81 11.47 0.25
CA VAL A 93 -12.82 10.62 0.90
C VAL A 93 -13.54 9.46 1.59
N TYR A 94 -12.93 8.28 1.62
CA TYR A 94 -13.46 7.14 2.37
C TYR A 94 -12.35 6.39 3.10
N ALA A 95 -12.68 5.79 4.22
CA ALA A 95 -11.81 4.90 4.98
C ALA A 95 -12.62 3.68 5.42
N LEU A 96 -12.19 2.50 4.99
CA LEU A 96 -12.74 1.22 5.41
C LEU A 96 -11.55 0.29 5.63
N PRO A 97 -11.30 -0.21 6.85
CA PRO A 97 -10.16 -1.08 7.11
C PRO A 97 -10.26 -2.36 6.27
N GLU A 98 -9.13 -2.88 5.82
CA GLU A 98 -9.10 -4.10 4.98
C GLU A 98 -9.57 -5.35 5.73
N THR A 99 -9.52 -5.31 7.08
CA THR A 99 -9.92 -6.41 7.94
C THR A 99 -10.80 -5.91 9.07
N LEU A 100 -11.90 -6.62 9.33
CA LEU A 100 -12.69 -6.43 10.54
C LEU A 100 -12.13 -7.30 11.65
N ARG A 101 -12.22 -6.83 12.89
CA ARG A 101 -11.87 -7.62 14.07
C ARG A 101 -13.15 -8.27 14.59
N LEU A 102 -13.22 -9.59 14.56
CA LEU A 102 -14.32 -10.38 15.09
C LEU A 102 -13.82 -11.30 16.19
N GLU A 103 -14.31 -11.09 17.41
CA GLU A 103 -13.89 -11.83 18.59
C GLU A 103 -15.07 -12.49 19.28
N ALA A 104 -14.81 -13.64 19.90
CA ALA A 104 -15.76 -14.34 20.74
C ALA A 104 -15.35 -14.23 22.22
N ALA A 105 -16.35 -14.12 23.08
CA ALA A 105 -16.25 -14.25 24.52
C ALA A 105 -17.23 -15.34 24.98
N PRO A 106 -16.76 -16.53 25.42
CA PRO A 106 -15.35 -16.95 25.49
C PRO A 106 -14.69 -17.10 24.11
N HIS A 107 -13.35 -17.03 24.06
CA HIS A 107 -12.56 -17.04 22.81
C HIS A 107 -12.84 -18.22 21.87
N ILE A 108 -13.33 -19.34 22.40
CA ILE A 108 -13.72 -20.51 21.62
C ILE A 108 -15.24 -20.58 21.59
N LEU A 109 -15.83 -20.54 20.39
CA LEU A 109 -17.26 -20.73 20.17
C LEU A 109 -17.63 -22.20 20.25
N ARG A 110 -17.89 -22.66 21.48
CA ARG A 110 -18.27 -24.05 21.74
C ARG A 110 -19.76 -24.28 21.47
N PRO A 111 -20.12 -25.33 20.70
CA PRO A 111 -21.52 -25.69 20.52
C PRO A 111 -22.26 -25.90 21.85
N GLY A 112 -23.54 -25.50 21.89
CA GLY A 112 -24.41 -25.64 23.06
C GLY A 112 -24.15 -24.63 24.18
N HIS A 113 -23.12 -23.80 24.08
CA HIS A 113 -22.75 -22.83 25.13
C HIS A 113 -23.04 -21.40 24.68
N PRO A 114 -23.56 -20.53 25.57
CA PRO A 114 -23.77 -19.12 25.25
C PRO A 114 -22.42 -18.43 25.01
N ALA A 115 -22.44 -17.44 24.13
CA ALA A 115 -21.27 -16.64 23.79
C ALA A 115 -21.68 -15.21 23.40
N THR A 116 -20.75 -14.29 23.48
CA THR A 116 -20.89 -12.93 22.97
C THR A 116 -19.88 -12.73 21.85
N LEU A 117 -20.34 -12.27 20.69
CA LEU A 117 -19.47 -11.86 19.60
C LEU A 117 -19.32 -10.35 19.61
N THR A 118 -18.09 -9.88 19.40
CA THR A 118 -17.79 -8.45 19.24
C THR A 118 -17.13 -8.25 17.89
N CYS A 119 -17.77 -7.48 17.03
CA CYS A 119 -17.23 -7.03 15.75
C CYS A 119 -16.81 -5.57 15.87
N SER A 120 -15.59 -5.25 15.48
CA SER A 120 -15.09 -3.88 15.50
C SER A 120 -14.30 -3.54 14.25
N ALA A 121 -14.36 -2.27 13.87
CA ALA A 121 -13.58 -1.69 12.79
C ALA A 121 -13.14 -0.28 13.17
N MET A 122 -11.86 -0.02 13.00
CA MET A 122 -11.21 1.21 13.45
C MET A 122 -10.90 2.09 12.24
N HIS A 123 -10.84 3.41 12.47
CA HIS A 123 -10.45 4.39 11.46
C HIS A 123 -11.33 4.37 10.19
N LEU A 124 -12.65 4.41 10.38
CA LEU A 124 -13.67 4.43 9.35
C LEU A 124 -14.08 5.85 8.97
N TYR A 125 -14.47 6.05 7.71
CA TYR A 125 -15.06 7.30 7.25
C TYR A 125 -15.77 7.12 5.90
N PRO A 126 -16.89 7.80 5.62
CA PRO A 126 -17.76 8.50 6.58
C PRO A 126 -18.60 7.51 7.41
N ILE A 127 -19.18 7.99 8.52
CA ILE A 127 -20.15 7.20 9.28
C ILE A 127 -21.53 7.13 8.57
N ILE A 128 -21.87 8.17 7.81
CA ILE A 128 -23.12 8.20 7.03
C ILE A 128 -22.99 7.30 5.81
N GLY A 129 -23.98 6.43 5.58
CA GLY A 129 -23.96 5.45 4.50
C GLY A 129 -23.23 4.16 4.87
N MET A 130 -22.83 4.02 6.13
CA MET A 130 -22.32 2.79 6.70
C MET A 130 -23.47 1.95 7.27
N SER A 131 -23.36 0.62 7.14
CA SER A 131 -24.18 -0.32 7.89
C SER A 131 -23.37 -1.54 8.33
N LEU A 132 -23.70 -2.06 9.50
CA LEU A 132 -23.18 -3.32 10.03
C LEU A 132 -24.30 -4.34 10.09
N THR A 133 -24.07 -5.51 9.51
CA THR A 133 -25.04 -6.61 9.47
C THR A 133 -24.42 -7.88 10.02
N TRP A 134 -25.14 -8.52 10.93
CA TRP A 134 -24.77 -9.85 11.42
C TRP A 134 -25.50 -10.95 10.66
N TYR A 135 -24.79 -12.05 10.42
CA TYR A 135 -25.35 -13.26 9.85
C TYR A 135 -25.03 -14.47 10.73
N ARG A 136 -26.02 -15.35 10.88
CA ARG A 136 -25.90 -16.68 11.46
C ARG A 136 -26.19 -17.71 10.36
N GLY A 137 -25.15 -18.39 9.90
CA GLY A 137 -25.19 -19.18 8.67
C GLY A 137 -25.61 -18.30 7.50
N HIS A 138 -26.74 -18.61 6.88
CA HIS A 138 -27.30 -17.80 5.78
C HIS A 138 -28.36 -16.79 6.24
N GLN A 139 -28.73 -16.79 7.52
CA GLN A 139 -29.80 -15.96 8.05
C GLN A 139 -29.23 -14.64 8.57
N ARG A 140 -29.80 -13.51 8.12
CA ARG A 140 -29.54 -12.19 8.71
C ARG A 140 -30.14 -12.11 10.10
N VAL A 141 -29.39 -11.59 11.06
CA VAL A 141 -29.89 -11.27 12.40
C VAL A 141 -30.57 -9.90 12.35
N GLU A 142 -31.81 -9.83 12.85
CA GLU A 142 -32.59 -8.58 12.89
C GLU A 142 -32.29 -7.78 14.17
N ASP A 143 -32.67 -6.50 14.17
CA ASP A 143 -32.55 -5.59 15.32
C ASP A 143 -31.13 -5.48 15.91
N THR A 144 -30.12 -5.51 15.05
CA THR A 144 -28.73 -5.29 15.45
C THR A 144 -28.35 -3.83 15.30
N ASP A 145 -27.73 -3.28 16.33
CA ASP A 145 -27.18 -1.92 16.32
C ASP A 145 -25.65 -1.96 16.42
N PHE A 146 -25.02 -0.82 16.19
CA PHE A 146 -23.60 -0.62 16.42
C PHE A 146 -23.36 0.74 17.07
N ASP A 147 -22.44 0.76 18.02
CA ASP A 147 -21.95 2.00 18.60
C ASP A 147 -20.82 2.54 17.73
N PHE A 148 -20.70 3.87 17.68
CA PHE A 148 -19.58 4.55 17.06
C PHE A 148 -19.03 5.63 17.98
N GLU A 149 -17.73 5.85 17.90
CA GLU A 149 -17.01 6.90 18.62
C GLU A 149 -16.07 7.65 17.67
N ASP A 150 -15.88 8.95 17.95
CA ASP A 150 -14.91 9.76 17.22
C ASP A 150 -13.49 9.24 17.50
N ALA A 151 -12.68 9.14 16.45
CA ALA A 151 -11.27 8.82 16.49
C ALA A 151 -10.43 10.03 16.01
N ASP A 152 -9.11 9.87 15.99
CA ASP A 152 -8.20 10.89 15.47
C ASP A 152 -8.50 11.22 14.00
N GLU A 153 -8.17 12.45 13.58
CA GLU A 153 -8.29 12.91 12.19
C GLU A 153 -9.71 12.83 11.58
N GLU A 154 -10.73 13.03 12.41
CA GLU A 154 -12.16 13.02 12.00
C GLU A 154 -12.62 11.64 11.48
N LEU A 155 -11.94 10.57 11.89
CA LEU A 155 -12.34 9.19 11.61
C LEU A 155 -13.23 8.65 12.73
N TYR A 156 -13.78 7.45 12.52
CA TYR A 156 -14.68 6.78 13.46
C TYR A 156 -14.21 5.38 13.79
N ASN A 157 -14.44 4.95 15.03
CA ASN A 157 -14.33 3.55 15.43
C ASN A 157 -15.73 3.01 15.68
N ILE A 158 -16.02 1.80 15.21
CA ILE A 158 -17.29 1.13 15.46
C ILE A 158 -17.10 -0.13 16.28
N VAL A 159 -18.11 -0.45 17.08
CA VAL A 159 -18.21 -1.72 17.78
C VAL A 159 -19.67 -2.17 17.73
N SER A 160 -19.89 -3.43 17.35
CA SER A 160 -21.20 -4.09 17.49
C SER A 160 -21.02 -5.38 18.26
N THR A 161 -22.00 -5.67 19.12
CA THR A 161 -21.98 -6.85 19.98
C THR A 161 -23.22 -7.70 19.73
N LEU A 162 -23.02 -8.98 19.46
CA LEU A 162 -24.09 -9.96 19.29
C LEU A 162 -24.06 -10.98 20.43
N SER A 163 -25.12 -11.02 21.24
CA SER A 163 -25.27 -12.01 22.31
C SER A 163 -25.98 -13.26 21.78
N LEU A 164 -25.37 -14.42 21.98
CA LEU A 164 -25.84 -15.71 21.50
C LEU A 164 -26.25 -16.61 22.66
N LYS A 165 -27.41 -17.25 22.55
CA LYS A 165 -27.81 -18.34 23.44
C LYS A 165 -27.09 -19.62 23.03
N GLY A 166 -26.85 -20.53 23.98
CA GLY A 166 -26.18 -21.80 23.67
C GLY A 166 -26.91 -22.65 22.62
N THR A 167 -28.23 -22.55 22.54
CA THR A 167 -29.06 -23.20 21.51
C THR A 167 -28.81 -22.67 20.10
N GLU A 168 -28.21 -21.49 19.95
CA GLU A 168 -27.95 -20.84 18.67
C GLU A 168 -26.54 -21.14 18.15
N VAL A 169 -25.66 -21.67 19.01
CA VAL A 169 -24.30 -22.08 18.68
C VAL A 169 -24.30 -23.59 18.45
N ALA A 170 -24.33 -24.01 17.19
CA ALA A 170 -24.24 -25.43 16.81
C ALA A 170 -22.95 -25.70 16.02
N GLU A 171 -22.48 -26.94 16.02
CA GLU A 171 -21.25 -27.35 15.33
C GLU A 171 -21.31 -26.98 13.84
N GLY A 172 -20.25 -26.33 13.35
CA GLY A 172 -20.12 -25.91 11.96
C GLY A 172 -20.96 -24.68 11.58
N VAL A 173 -21.71 -24.08 12.51
CA VAL A 173 -22.42 -22.82 12.24
C VAL A 173 -21.42 -21.69 12.16
N GLU A 174 -21.44 -20.98 11.04
CA GLU A 174 -20.67 -19.76 10.82
C GLU A 174 -21.45 -18.53 11.29
N PHE A 175 -20.76 -17.64 11.99
CA PHE A 175 -21.21 -16.30 12.32
C PHE A 175 -20.39 -15.29 11.52
N ARG A 176 -21.06 -14.42 10.77
CA ARG A 176 -20.39 -13.36 9.99
C ARG A 176 -20.82 -11.98 10.44
N CYS A 177 -19.86 -11.08 10.55
CA CYS A 177 -20.08 -9.65 10.64
C CYS A 177 -19.72 -9.03 9.28
N GLU A 178 -20.65 -8.31 8.69
CA GLU A 178 -20.49 -7.62 7.42
C GLU A 178 -20.62 -6.12 7.64
N VAL A 179 -19.59 -5.36 7.27
CA VAL A 179 -19.61 -3.90 7.29
C VAL A 179 -19.62 -3.41 5.86
N THR A 180 -20.65 -2.65 5.50
CA THR A 180 -20.79 -2.04 4.18
C THR A 180 -20.72 -0.53 4.30
N LEU A 181 -20.00 0.11 3.37
CA LEU A 181 -19.86 1.56 3.28
C LEU A 181 -20.26 2.03 1.88
N GLN A 182 -21.27 2.89 1.79
CA GLN A 182 -21.72 3.49 0.55
C GLN A 182 -21.24 4.94 0.43
N VAL A 183 -20.46 5.24 -0.62
CA VAL A 183 -19.93 6.58 -0.88
C VAL A 183 -20.21 7.00 -2.31
N GLY A 184 -21.26 7.79 -2.52
CA GLY A 184 -21.70 8.14 -3.87
C GLY A 184 -22.32 6.94 -4.57
N GLN A 185 -21.74 6.50 -5.68
CA GLN A 185 -22.19 5.31 -6.42
C GLN A 185 -21.40 4.05 -6.06
N GLU A 186 -20.35 4.18 -5.25
CA GLU A 186 -19.49 3.07 -4.86
C GLU A 186 -19.99 2.44 -3.56
N THR A 187 -19.90 1.11 -3.47
CA THR A 187 -20.19 0.34 -2.26
C THR A 187 -19.00 -0.54 -1.95
N PHE A 188 -18.48 -0.41 -0.74
CA PHE A 188 -17.39 -1.21 -0.22
C PHE A 188 -17.91 -2.14 0.87
N THR A 189 -17.42 -3.37 0.90
CA THR A 189 -17.88 -4.38 1.86
C THR A 189 -16.68 -5.08 2.46
N GLN A 190 -16.71 -5.26 3.78
CA GLN A 190 -15.76 -6.06 4.52
C GLN A 190 -16.49 -7.08 5.37
N VAL A 191 -15.89 -8.26 5.51
CA VAL A 191 -16.50 -9.40 6.19
C VAL A 191 -15.49 -10.04 7.11
N ALA A 192 -15.93 -10.35 8.33
CA ALA A 192 -15.22 -11.26 9.22
C ALA A 192 -16.15 -12.40 9.62
N SER A 193 -15.58 -13.59 9.80
CA SER A 193 -16.32 -14.83 10.07
C SER A 193 -15.66 -15.63 11.18
N LEU A 194 -16.48 -16.25 12.03
CA LEU A 194 -16.07 -17.25 13.00
C LEU A 194 -16.98 -18.48 12.87
N VAL A 195 -16.42 -19.68 13.07
CA VAL A 195 -17.18 -20.92 13.02
C VAL A 195 -17.19 -21.55 14.40
N ALA A 196 -18.35 -22.03 14.84
CA ALA A 196 -18.46 -22.80 16.06
C ALA A 196 -17.91 -24.21 15.88
N SER A 197 -16.99 -24.60 16.76
CA SER A 197 -16.32 -25.91 16.72
C SER A 197 -16.16 -26.51 18.13
N THR A 198 -16.29 -27.83 18.23
CA THR A 198 -15.97 -28.57 19.46
C THR A 198 -14.48 -28.61 19.74
N GLU A 199 -13.65 -28.50 18.70
CA GLU A 199 -12.19 -28.43 18.84
C GLU A 199 -11.76 -26.98 18.99
N GLY A 200 -11.21 -26.62 20.15
CA GLY A 200 -10.34 -25.45 20.24
C GLY A 200 -9.14 -25.72 19.35
N VAL A 201 -8.75 -24.75 18.52
CA VAL A 201 -7.55 -24.79 17.68
C VAL A 201 -6.39 -25.35 18.52
N THR A 202 -6.11 -26.63 18.32
CA THR A 202 -4.97 -27.32 18.90
C THR A 202 -3.97 -27.42 17.76
N GLU A 203 -2.74 -27.01 18.05
CA GLU A 203 -1.58 -27.12 17.18
C GLU A 203 -1.55 -28.42 16.37
N GLN A 204 -1.14 -28.23 15.11
CA GLN A 204 -0.52 -29.18 14.20
C GLN A 204 -0.22 -30.59 14.75
N PRO A 205 -0.74 -31.66 14.11
CA PRO A 205 -0.27 -33.00 14.40
C PRO A 205 1.13 -33.19 13.82
N ALA A 206 2.11 -33.38 14.70
CA ALA A 206 3.42 -33.89 14.34
C ALA A 206 3.33 -35.39 13.95
N ALA A 207 3.78 -35.65 12.71
CA ALA A 207 4.40 -36.87 12.19
C ALA A 207 3.62 -38.20 12.16
N MET A 208 3.48 -38.72 10.92
CA MET A 208 3.68 -40.14 10.67
C MET A 208 4.86 -40.28 9.69
N ALA A 209 6.05 -40.49 10.24
CA ALA A 209 7.24 -40.85 9.48
C ALA A 209 7.18 -42.35 9.17
N THR A 210 7.12 -42.70 7.88
CA THR A 210 7.33 -44.08 7.43
C THR A 210 8.80 -44.25 7.09
N SER A 211 9.53 -44.89 8.01
CA SER A 211 10.90 -45.35 7.81
C SER A 211 10.97 -46.43 6.73
N THR A 212 11.86 -46.28 5.76
CA THR A 212 12.38 -47.40 4.96
C THR A 212 13.90 -47.36 4.97
N ALA A 213 14.50 -48.54 5.19
CA ALA A 213 15.85 -48.78 5.65
C ALA A 213 16.99 -48.49 4.65
N SER A 214 18.16 -48.19 5.21
CA SER A 214 19.51 -48.12 4.60
C SER A 214 20.02 -49.49 4.09
N PRO A 215 21.19 -49.55 3.42
CA PRO A 215 22.47 -49.72 4.15
C PRO A 215 23.65 -48.87 3.57
N SER A 216 24.47 -48.23 4.42
CA SER A 216 25.85 -48.64 4.84
C SER A 216 26.86 -48.66 3.68
N THR A 217 28.07 -48.07 3.69
CA THR A 217 29.13 -48.05 4.73
C THR A 217 30.31 -47.21 4.18
N ALA A 218 30.99 -46.37 4.98
CA ALA A 218 32.47 -46.23 5.02
C ALA A 218 32.92 -45.11 5.99
N ARG A 219 34.05 -45.39 6.64
CA ARG A 219 34.62 -44.85 7.87
C ARG A 219 35.52 -43.61 7.63
N PRO A 220 35.76 -42.73 8.62
CA PRO A 220 36.66 -41.57 8.47
C PRO A 220 38.12 -41.92 8.81
N VAL A 221 39.06 -41.25 8.14
CA VAL A 221 40.50 -41.22 8.50
C VAL A 221 40.99 -39.77 8.42
N ALA A 222 41.88 -39.41 9.34
CA ALA A 222 42.32 -38.06 9.65
C ALA A 222 43.71 -37.70 9.05
N THR A 223 43.93 -36.38 8.96
CA THR A 223 45.19 -35.61 9.13
C THR A 223 46.27 -35.63 8.05
N THR A 224 46.55 -34.48 7.42
CA THR A 224 47.89 -33.84 7.43
C THR A 224 47.81 -32.34 7.10
N ALA A 225 48.77 -31.57 7.63
CA ALA A 225 48.77 -30.11 7.80
C ALA A 225 49.72 -29.34 6.85
N LEU A 226 49.34 -28.07 6.57
CA LEU A 226 50.14 -26.81 6.42
C LEU A 226 51.33 -26.73 5.42
N PRO A 227 51.61 -25.56 4.77
CA PRO A 227 51.89 -24.28 5.44
C PRO A 227 51.35 -22.97 4.78
N PRO A 228 51.55 -21.78 5.42
CA PRO A 228 51.01 -20.49 5.01
C PRO A 228 52.05 -19.45 4.51
N GLY A 229 51.55 -18.40 3.85
CA GLY A 229 52.21 -17.08 3.66
C GLY A 229 52.70 -16.77 2.23
N PRO A 230 52.90 -15.48 1.83
CA PRO A 230 53.12 -14.33 2.70
C PRO A 230 52.26 -13.07 2.38
N SER A 231 52.46 -12.06 3.22
CA SER A 231 51.76 -10.78 3.35
C SER A 231 52.63 -9.57 2.98
N VAL A 232 51.97 -8.39 2.89
CA VAL A 232 52.47 -6.97 2.97
C VAL A 232 53.19 -6.44 1.70
N PRO A 233 53.21 -5.11 1.34
CA PRO A 233 52.96 -3.96 2.22
C PRO A 233 52.26 -2.68 1.69
N THR A 234 51.83 -1.89 2.68
CA THR A 234 51.52 -0.45 2.71
C THR A 234 52.70 0.43 2.30
N GLY A 235 52.43 1.56 1.63
CA GLY A 235 53.35 2.69 1.51
C GLY A 235 52.83 3.83 0.62
N ASP A 236 52.38 4.92 1.25
CA ASP A 236 52.52 6.31 0.75
C ASP A 236 53.98 6.77 1.04
N PRO A 237 54.61 7.77 0.35
CA PRO A 237 54.11 9.17 0.30
C PRO A 237 54.50 10.08 -0.93
N THR A 238 53.64 11.08 -1.18
CA THR A 238 53.92 12.55 -1.33
C THR A 238 54.52 13.21 -2.61
N THR A 239 53.84 14.32 -3.00
CA THR A 239 54.23 15.55 -3.77
C THR A 239 54.57 15.43 -5.26
N ALA A 240 54.25 16.36 -6.18
CA ALA A 240 53.72 17.73 -6.21
C ALA A 240 52.92 17.86 -7.55
N GLN A 241 52.15 18.87 -7.93
CA GLN A 241 52.27 20.32 -7.81
C GLN A 241 51.00 20.95 -8.41
N GLU A 242 50.37 21.89 -7.70
CA GLU A 242 49.39 22.84 -8.24
C GLU A 242 50.11 23.90 -9.10
N PRO A 243 49.45 24.62 -10.03
CA PRO A 243 48.80 25.85 -9.56
C PRO A 243 47.51 26.23 -10.28
N ASN A 244 46.64 26.86 -9.49
CA ASN A 244 45.52 27.67 -9.91
C ASN A 244 45.95 28.94 -10.65
N THR A 245 45.11 29.44 -11.54
CA THR A 245 44.93 30.89 -11.71
C THR A 245 43.51 31.18 -12.19
N GLY A 246 42.81 32.04 -11.46
CA GLY A 246 41.48 32.51 -11.80
C GLY A 246 41.48 33.88 -12.48
N THR A 247 40.26 34.42 -12.56
CA THR A 247 39.85 35.83 -12.81
C THR A 247 39.68 36.24 -14.28
N THR A 248 38.45 36.59 -14.70
CA THR A 248 37.94 38.00 -14.73
C THR A 248 36.64 38.10 -15.57
N LEU A 249 35.73 38.97 -15.11
CA LEU A 249 34.47 39.43 -15.70
C LEU A 249 34.65 40.19 -17.04
N ASP A 250 33.68 40.12 -17.97
CA ASP A 250 32.68 41.17 -18.24
C ASP A 250 32.22 41.35 -19.72
N LEU A 251 30.92 41.63 -19.83
CA LEU A 251 30.13 42.39 -20.83
C LEU A 251 30.13 42.13 -22.37
N ALA A 252 28.94 41.66 -22.82
CA ALA A 252 28.04 42.17 -23.88
C ALA A 252 28.52 42.49 -25.31
N ALA A 253 27.79 41.95 -26.31
CA ALA A 253 27.17 42.74 -27.39
C ALA A 253 26.12 41.96 -28.19
N VAL A 254 25.05 42.68 -28.52
CA VAL A 254 23.84 42.33 -29.27
C VAL A 254 24.10 42.39 -30.78
N THR A 255 23.61 41.43 -31.56
CA THR A 255 22.96 41.71 -32.86
C THR A 255 22.08 40.53 -33.31
N LYS A 256 20.88 40.86 -33.79
CA LYS A 256 19.83 39.99 -34.38
C LYS A 256 19.70 40.39 -35.88
N PRO A 257 18.75 39.82 -36.66
CA PRO A 257 18.70 38.54 -37.41
C PRO A 257 18.80 38.73 -38.95
N SER A 258 18.82 37.65 -39.74
CA SER A 258 17.96 37.53 -40.94
C SER A 258 17.89 36.11 -41.52
N SER A 259 16.81 35.87 -42.25
CA SER A 259 16.24 34.67 -42.88
C SER A 259 17.12 33.94 -43.90
N THR A 260 16.75 32.70 -44.26
CA THR A 260 16.37 32.26 -45.64
C THR A 260 15.87 30.79 -45.63
N GLU A 261 14.63 30.56 -46.09
CA GLU A 261 14.09 29.33 -46.74
C GLU A 261 14.01 29.64 -48.27
N PRO A 262 13.66 28.75 -49.22
CA PRO A 262 13.45 27.28 -49.23
C PRO A 262 14.10 26.53 -50.42
N SER A 263 13.95 25.19 -50.50
CA SER A 263 13.44 24.43 -51.68
C SER A 263 13.73 22.92 -51.61
N VAL A 264 12.68 22.11 -51.82
CA VAL A 264 12.66 20.66 -52.18
C VAL A 264 12.84 20.51 -53.72
N PRO A 265 13.06 19.32 -54.30
CA PRO A 265 11.92 18.44 -54.72
C PRO A 265 12.13 16.89 -54.67
N GLN A 266 11.01 16.17 -54.41
CA GLN A 266 10.44 14.92 -55.02
C GLN A 266 11.35 13.73 -55.41
N GLU A 267 10.94 12.47 -55.52
CA GLU A 267 9.76 11.60 -55.31
C GLU A 267 10.30 10.16 -55.54
N LEU A 268 9.63 9.10 -55.06
CA LEU A 268 9.14 8.01 -55.92
C LEU A 268 8.38 6.93 -55.13
N LEU A 269 7.37 6.41 -55.79
CA LEU A 269 6.17 5.71 -55.33
C LEU A 269 6.26 4.18 -55.44
N ALA A 270 5.21 3.56 -54.86
CA ALA A 270 4.56 2.29 -55.20
C ALA A 270 5.20 1.00 -54.66
N GLY A 271 4.44 0.00 -54.18
CA GLY A 271 2.99 -0.17 -54.14
C GLY A 271 2.63 -1.46 -53.37
N SER A 272 1.39 -1.53 -52.93
CA SER A 272 0.76 -2.68 -52.26
C SER A 272 -0.41 -3.16 -53.11
N PRO A 273 -0.74 -4.47 -53.12
CA PRO A 273 -2.11 -4.89 -53.42
C PRO A 273 -2.72 -5.84 -52.38
N THR A 274 -4.04 -5.82 -52.38
CA THR A 274 -5.00 -6.32 -51.39
C THR A 274 -5.59 -7.69 -51.77
N ALA A 275 -5.63 -8.63 -50.81
CA ALA A 275 -6.64 -9.70 -50.54
C ALA A 275 -6.95 -10.82 -51.59
N PRO A 276 -7.83 -11.82 -51.30
CA PRO A 276 -7.87 -12.83 -50.22
C PRO A 276 -8.07 -14.29 -50.77
N VAL A 277 -8.32 -15.30 -49.89
CA VAL A 277 -9.24 -16.49 -50.04
C VAL A 277 -8.69 -17.86 -49.54
N ALA A 278 -9.47 -18.40 -48.59
CA ALA A 278 -9.84 -19.77 -48.16
C ALA A 278 -9.18 -21.09 -48.67
N THR A 279 -8.82 -21.91 -47.67
CA THR A 279 -9.15 -23.35 -47.41
C THR A 279 -8.89 -24.44 -48.46
N THR A 280 -8.02 -25.42 -48.13
CA THR A 280 -8.33 -26.87 -48.26
C THR A 280 -7.31 -27.77 -47.54
N SER A 281 -7.82 -28.93 -47.14
CA SER A 281 -7.28 -30.02 -46.30
C SER A 281 -6.36 -31.04 -47.01
N LEU A 282 -5.29 -31.47 -46.31
CA LEU A 282 -4.64 -32.82 -46.13
C LEU A 282 -4.64 -33.88 -47.28
N PRO A 283 -3.68 -34.84 -47.39
CA PRO A 283 -2.98 -35.55 -46.30
C PRO A 283 -1.48 -35.91 -46.54
N GLY A 284 -0.89 -36.61 -45.55
CA GLY A 284 0.54 -36.76 -45.28
C GLY A 284 1.41 -37.70 -46.14
N CYS A 285 2.71 -37.65 -45.86
CA CYS A 285 3.63 -38.78 -46.00
C CYS A 285 4.82 -38.60 -45.03
N ASP A 286 5.07 -39.61 -44.20
CA ASP A 286 6.11 -39.66 -43.19
C ASP A 286 7.51 -39.70 -43.80
N THR A 287 8.48 -39.04 -43.16
CA THR A 287 9.84 -39.58 -43.07
C THR A 287 10.56 -39.02 -41.85
N ALA A 288 10.97 -39.94 -40.97
CA ALA A 288 11.71 -39.69 -39.76
C ALA A 288 13.08 -39.07 -40.05
N GLY A 289 13.37 -37.96 -39.36
CA GLY A 289 14.68 -37.35 -39.27
C GLY A 289 14.89 -36.87 -37.84
N THR A 290 15.61 -37.68 -37.08
CA THR A 290 16.00 -37.48 -35.67
C THR A 290 16.71 -36.14 -35.49
N GLY A 291 16.02 -35.13 -34.98
CA GLY A 291 16.58 -33.86 -34.51
C GLY A 291 16.62 -33.84 -32.98
N PRO A 292 17.72 -33.36 -32.36
CA PRO A 292 17.86 -33.38 -30.91
C PRO A 292 16.78 -32.52 -30.26
N SER A 293 16.17 -33.10 -29.23
CA SER A 293 15.23 -32.48 -28.29
C SER A 293 15.40 -30.97 -28.21
N LEU A 294 14.32 -30.25 -28.56
CA LEU A 294 14.13 -28.84 -28.26
C LEU A 294 14.39 -28.65 -26.76
N GLY A 295 15.64 -28.27 -26.44
CA GLY A 295 16.06 -28.05 -25.07
C GLY A 295 15.14 -27.02 -24.47
N THR A 296 14.39 -27.45 -23.46
CA THR A 296 13.65 -26.58 -22.56
C THR A 296 14.58 -25.44 -22.16
N MET A 297 14.41 -24.27 -22.78
CA MET A 297 15.21 -23.10 -22.47
C MET A 297 15.04 -22.79 -20.98
N PRO A 298 16.13 -22.44 -20.27
CA PRO A 298 16.09 -22.27 -18.82
C PRO A 298 15.04 -21.23 -18.48
N ALA A 299 14.02 -21.67 -17.74
CA ALA A 299 12.97 -20.81 -17.27
C ALA A 299 13.60 -19.79 -16.30
N CYS A 300 13.80 -18.56 -16.78
CA CYS A 300 14.23 -17.41 -15.99
C CYS A 300 13.44 -17.36 -14.67
N SER A 301 14.09 -17.68 -13.55
CA SER A 301 13.44 -17.82 -12.24
C SER A 301 13.56 -16.52 -11.47
N LEU A 302 12.46 -16.06 -10.89
CA LEU A 302 12.41 -14.86 -10.07
C LEU A 302 12.22 -15.29 -8.62
N GLN A 303 13.01 -14.76 -7.71
CA GLN A 303 12.97 -15.07 -6.29
C GLN A 303 12.97 -13.78 -5.48
N ILE A 304 12.29 -13.79 -4.34
CA ILE A 304 12.20 -12.67 -3.40
C ILE A 304 12.32 -13.23 -1.98
N TRP A 305 13.13 -12.58 -1.14
CA TRP A 305 13.35 -12.97 0.25
C TRP A 305 13.70 -11.76 1.12
N SER A 306 13.56 -11.90 2.45
CA SER A 306 13.94 -10.91 3.45
C SER A 306 15.07 -11.43 4.34
N LEU A 307 15.92 -10.51 4.80
CA LEU A 307 17.01 -10.74 5.75
C LEU A 307 16.96 -9.64 6.82
N PRO A 308 16.67 -9.96 8.09
CA PRO A 308 16.14 -11.24 8.59
C PRO A 308 14.78 -11.61 7.97
N PRO A 309 14.33 -12.89 8.05
CA PRO A 309 13.06 -13.33 7.47
C PRO A 309 11.86 -12.58 8.05
N THR A 310 11.94 -12.24 9.34
CA THR A 310 10.98 -11.42 10.07
C THR A 310 11.66 -10.13 10.50
N GLY A 311 11.05 -8.98 10.24
CA GLY A 311 11.54 -7.69 10.70
C GLY A 311 11.33 -7.50 12.20
N THR A 312 12.21 -6.72 12.82
CA THR A 312 12.05 -6.29 14.22
C THR A 312 12.02 -4.77 14.25
N ARG A 313 11.07 -4.19 14.99
CA ARG A 313 10.90 -2.75 15.09
C ARG A 313 12.20 -2.07 15.55
N GLY A 314 12.60 -1.04 14.84
CA GLY A 314 13.83 -0.28 15.08
C GLY A 314 15.12 -0.97 14.62
N LYS A 315 15.08 -2.19 14.08
CA LYS A 315 16.26 -2.89 13.52
C LYS A 315 16.32 -2.79 12.00
N ALA A 316 17.50 -3.06 11.44
CA ALA A 316 17.66 -3.09 9.99
C ALA A 316 16.95 -4.30 9.35
N LEU A 317 16.35 -4.07 8.18
CA LEU A 317 15.66 -5.09 7.40
C LEU A 317 16.00 -4.91 5.92
N ARG A 318 16.36 -6.00 5.24
CA ARG A 318 16.67 -6.00 3.81
C ARG A 318 15.76 -6.96 3.07
N ILE A 319 15.06 -6.48 2.03
CA ILE A 319 14.25 -7.32 1.14
C ILE A 319 14.95 -7.36 -0.22
N GLU A 320 15.35 -8.54 -0.70
CA GLU A 320 16.04 -8.71 -1.98
C GLU A 320 15.16 -9.49 -2.97
N CYS A 321 15.12 -9.02 -4.21
CA CYS A 321 14.53 -9.70 -5.34
C CYS A 321 15.60 -9.95 -6.39
N ARG A 322 15.74 -11.21 -6.81
CA ARG A 322 16.75 -11.63 -7.80
C ARG A 322 16.12 -12.48 -8.90
N ALA A 323 16.46 -12.14 -10.14
CA ALA A 323 16.20 -12.91 -11.33
C ALA A 323 17.44 -13.75 -11.69
N GLN A 324 17.26 -15.05 -11.86
CA GLN A 324 18.28 -15.96 -12.36
C GLN A 324 17.92 -16.32 -13.80
N CYS A 325 18.52 -15.60 -14.74
CA CYS A 325 18.20 -15.70 -16.16
C CYS A 325 19.49 -15.83 -16.96
N SER A 326 19.42 -16.53 -18.09
CA SER A 326 20.58 -16.78 -18.95
C SER A 326 21.05 -15.55 -19.75
N GLY A 327 20.39 -14.40 -19.59
CA GLY A 327 20.73 -13.13 -20.22
C GLY A 327 20.44 -11.95 -19.29
N ASN A 328 20.66 -10.73 -19.79
CA ASN A 328 20.44 -9.50 -19.03
C ASN A 328 18.96 -9.36 -18.66
N ALA A 329 18.68 -9.45 -17.36
CA ALA A 329 17.36 -9.31 -16.77
C ALA A 329 17.33 -8.03 -15.93
N THR A 330 16.18 -7.37 -15.86
CA THR A 330 15.97 -6.23 -14.97
C THR A 330 14.75 -6.50 -14.11
N VAL A 331 14.91 -6.31 -12.81
CA VAL A 331 13.83 -6.50 -11.83
C VAL A 331 13.37 -5.16 -11.28
N GLY A 332 12.07 -5.04 -11.02
CA GLY A 332 11.44 -3.85 -10.46
C GLY A 332 10.46 -4.20 -9.34
N TRP A 333 10.18 -3.22 -8.49
CA TRP A 333 9.20 -3.36 -7.41
C TRP A 333 7.84 -2.87 -7.91
N LEU A 334 6.85 -3.77 -7.90
CA LEU A 334 5.47 -3.48 -8.31
C LEU A 334 4.62 -3.01 -7.13
N ARG A 335 4.88 -3.57 -5.93
CA ARG A 335 4.18 -3.25 -4.69
C ARG A 335 5.14 -3.32 -3.52
N THR A 336 5.08 -2.30 -2.67
CA THR A 336 5.70 -2.25 -1.35
C THR A 336 4.67 -1.69 -0.37
N PRO A 337 4.67 -2.11 0.91
CA PRO A 337 3.71 -1.59 1.90
C PRO A 337 3.82 -0.08 2.14
N ALA A 338 5.05 0.44 2.13
CA ALA A 338 5.31 1.88 2.17
C ALA A 338 5.76 2.39 0.80
N ALA A 339 5.86 3.71 0.62
CA ALA A 339 6.38 4.31 -0.59
C ALA A 339 7.86 3.94 -0.81
N LEU A 340 8.27 3.71 -2.06
CA LEU A 340 9.67 3.36 -2.40
C LEU A 340 10.70 4.38 -1.88
N SER A 341 10.32 5.65 -1.70
CA SER A 341 11.17 6.69 -1.11
C SER A 341 11.55 6.45 0.36
N GLN A 342 10.79 5.61 1.07
CA GLN A 342 11.10 5.21 2.45
C GLN A 342 12.15 4.09 2.52
N TYR A 343 12.49 3.48 1.37
CA TYR A 343 13.50 2.43 1.27
C TYR A 343 14.74 2.97 0.56
N ARG A 344 15.92 2.55 1.00
CA ARG A 344 17.13 2.73 0.20
C ARG A 344 17.19 1.60 -0.83
N GLN A 345 16.79 1.90 -2.06
CA GLN A 345 16.81 0.92 -3.14
C GLN A 345 18.22 0.78 -3.73
N GLU A 346 18.69 -0.47 -3.79
CA GLU A 346 19.91 -0.87 -4.47
C GLU A 346 19.51 -1.70 -5.69
N SER A 347 19.95 -1.32 -6.88
CA SER A 347 19.68 -2.07 -8.10
C SER A 347 20.99 -2.48 -8.76
N ALA A 348 21.07 -3.75 -9.16
CA ALA A 348 22.21 -4.36 -9.81
C ALA A 348 21.70 -5.32 -10.87
N GLY A 349 21.33 -4.78 -12.05
CA GLY A 349 20.83 -5.54 -13.20
C GLY A 349 19.72 -6.53 -12.83
N SER A 350 20.10 -7.80 -12.70
CA SER A 350 19.20 -8.91 -12.35
C SER A 350 18.79 -8.98 -10.88
N SER A 351 19.25 -8.08 -10.00
CA SER A 351 18.82 -8.01 -8.60
C SER A 351 18.42 -6.58 -8.20
N SER A 352 17.42 -6.46 -7.34
CA SER A 352 17.11 -5.22 -6.62
C SER A 352 16.80 -5.52 -5.17
N ALA A 353 17.39 -4.74 -4.25
CA ALA A 353 17.16 -4.85 -2.82
C ALA A 353 16.62 -3.54 -2.24
N LEU A 354 15.64 -3.64 -1.35
CA LEU A 354 15.14 -2.56 -0.51
C LEU A 354 15.78 -2.67 0.87
N ARG A 355 16.52 -1.65 1.29
CA ARG A 355 17.12 -1.58 2.63
C ARG A 355 16.36 -0.60 3.51
N LEU A 356 16.07 -1.04 4.73
CA LEU A 356 15.56 -0.26 5.83
C LEU A 356 16.61 -0.24 6.92
N ASP A 357 17.06 0.95 7.32
CA ASP A 357 17.98 1.10 8.45
C ASP A 357 17.23 0.87 9.79
N ARG A 358 15.92 1.21 9.83
CA ARG A 358 15.01 0.99 10.96
C ARG A 358 13.64 0.54 10.44
N ALA A 359 13.29 -0.73 10.66
CA ALA A 359 11.97 -1.27 10.33
C ALA A 359 10.91 -0.74 11.32
N GLU A 360 9.69 -0.57 10.83
CA GLU A 360 8.56 0.01 11.56
C GLU A 360 7.30 -0.79 11.19
N PRO A 361 6.24 -0.74 11.99
CA PRO A 361 5.03 -1.54 11.73
C PRO A 361 4.42 -1.31 10.34
N TRP A 362 4.48 -0.11 9.77
CA TRP A 362 3.97 0.15 8.41
C TRP A 362 4.83 -0.40 7.27
N HIS A 363 6.04 -0.90 7.56
CA HIS A 363 6.84 -1.65 6.59
C HIS A 363 6.39 -3.12 6.49
N GLN A 364 5.42 -3.55 7.29
CA GLN A 364 4.83 -4.90 7.21
C GLN A 364 3.87 -5.02 6.02
N GLY A 365 3.75 -6.22 5.48
CA GLY A 365 2.79 -6.55 4.43
C GLY A 365 3.43 -7.16 3.20
N ARG A 366 2.74 -7.06 2.06
CA ARG A 366 3.06 -7.78 0.83
C ARG A 366 3.96 -6.98 -0.11
N TYR A 367 5.16 -7.49 -0.34
CA TYR A 367 6.11 -7.01 -1.32
C TYR A 367 5.92 -7.78 -2.63
N GLN A 368 5.80 -7.10 -3.77
CA GLN A 368 5.74 -7.72 -5.09
C GLN A 368 6.87 -7.23 -5.98
N CYS A 369 7.63 -8.16 -6.52
CA CYS A 369 8.69 -7.90 -7.47
C CYS A 369 8.29 -8.44 -8.85
N VAL A 370 8.63 -7.71 -9.90
CA VAL A 370 8.37 -8.07 -11.29
C VAL A 370 9.65 -8.10 -12.10
N LEU A 371 9.77 -9.09 -12.97
CA LEU A 371 10.78 -9.13 -14.03
C LEU A 371 10.30 -8.30 -15.22
N LEU A 372 11.05 -7.25 -15.57
CA LEU A 372 10.76 -6.39 -16.71
C LEU A 372 11.28 -7.05 -18.00
N GLY A 373 10.41 -7.22 -19.01
CA GLY A 373 10.76 -7.82 -20.31
C GLY A 373 9.60 -8.51 -21.02
N HIS A 374 9.89 -9.28 -22.09
CA HIS A 374 8.90 -9.95 -22.94
C HIS A 374 8.03 -11.01 -22.24
N ARG A 375 8.37 -11.40 -21.00
CA ARG A 375 7.54 -12.26 -20.14
C ARG A 375 7.59 -11.72 -18.72
N ALA A 376 6.65 -10.83 -18.39
CA ALA A 376 6.50 -10.32 -17.03
C ALA A 376 6.16 -11.47 -16.08
N ARG A 377 7.09 -11.79 -15.18
CA ARG A 377 6.88 -12.72 -14.07
C ARG A 377 6.86 -11.92 -12.79
N THR A 378 5.93 -12.23 -11.90
CA THR A 378 5.78 -11.53 -10.62
C THR A 378 5.87 -12.55 -9.50
N VAL A 379 6.59 -12.21 -8.43
CA VAL A 379 6.65 -13.00 -7.20
C VAL A 379 6.34 -12.09 -6.02
N SER A 380 5.67 -12.64 -5.01
CA SER A 380 5.30 -11.93 -3.79
C SER A 380 5.96 -12.53 -2.55
N LEU A 381 6.31 -11.67 -1.61
CA LEU A 381 6.76 -12.02 -0.26
C LEU A 381 5.92 -11.25 0.76
N GLU A 382 5.49 -11.92 1.81
CA GLU A 382 4.85 -11.27 2.95
C GLU A 382 5.86 -11.13 4.09
N VAL A 383 6.02 -9.91 4.59
CA VAL A 383 7.00 -9.59 5.63
C VAL A 383 6.26 -9.01 6.83
N THR A 384 6.52 -9.58 8.01
CA THR A 384 5.98 -9.09 9.28
C THR A 384 7.07 -8.35 10.05
N VAL A 385 6.69 -7.31 10.80
CA VAL A 385 7.58 -6.55 11.68
C VAL A 385 7.07 -6.70 13.11
N VAL A 386 7.84 -7.36 13.95
CA VAL A 386 7.50 -7.63 15.37
C VAL A 386 8.17 -6.58 16.25
N ASP A 387 7.56 -6.20 17.37
CA ASP A 387 8.23 -5.34 18.34
C ASP A 387 9.48 -6.02 18.94
N ASP A 388 10.52 -5.22 19.23
CA ASP A 388 11.71 -5.72 19.93
C ASP A 388 11.30 -6.11 21.34
N SER A 389 10.98 -7.40 21.55
CA SER A 389 10.72 -7.94 22.88
C SER A 389 12.04 -7.95 23.62
N PHE A 390 12.40 -6.79 24.20
CA PHE A 390 13.40 -6.77 25.23
C PHE A 390 12.90 -7.68 26.35
N SER A 391 13.65 -8.77 26.54
CA SER A 391 13.77 -9.47 27.81
C SER A 391 13.96 -8.42 28.91
N SER A 392 12.85 -7.94 29.46
CA SER A 392 12.85 -7.19 30.70
C SER A 392 13.13 -8.21 31.80
N THR A 393 14.41 -8.51 32.02
CA THR A 393 14.87 -8.89 33.36
C THR A 393 14.32 -7.84 34.32
N PRO A 394 13.52 -8.21 35.34
CA PRO A 394 12.97 -7.24 36.27
C PRO A 394 14.12 -6.77 37.15
N ALA A 395 14.68 -5.62 36.81
CA ALA A 395 15.47 -4.86 37.76
C ALA A 395 14.50 -4.32 38.82
N ILE A 396 14.62 -4.89 40.01
CA ILE A 396 13.95 -4.50 41.24
C ILE A 396 14.00 -2.97 41.42
N ALA A 397 12.83 -2.34 41.51
CA ALA A 397 12.68 -1.01 42.09
C ALA A 397 11.57 -1.07 43.14
N VAL A 398 12.00 -1.35 44.37
CA VAL A 398 11.23 -1.19 45.59
C VAL A 398 10.83 0.29 45.73
N GLY A 399 9.53 0.55 45.90
CA GLY A 399 9.07 1.73 46.63
C GLY A 399 7.97 2.58 45.99
N THR A 400 6.72 2.13 46.05
CA THR A 400 5.55 3.05 46.10
C THR A 400 4.39 2.45 46.90
N ALA A 401 4.59 2.20 48.19
CA ALA A 401 3.48 1.95 49.13
C ALA A 401 3.12 3.20 49.98
N GLY A 402 3.75 4.35 49.73
CA GLY A 402 3.55 5.57 50.53
C GLY A 402 2.52 6.59 49.98
N SER A 403 2.03 6.44 48.75
CA SER A 403 1.30 7.52 48.07
C SER A 403 -0.24 7.47 48.25
N LEU A 404 -0.80 6.32 48.64
CA LEU A 404 -2.27 6.16 48.77
C LEU A 404 -2.83 6.70 50.10
N LEU A 405 -2.04 6.69 51.18
CA LEU A 405 -2.47 7.24 52.48
C LEU A 405 -2.49 8.79 52.50
N GLY A 406 -1.61 9.44 51.72
CA GLY A 406 -1.57 10.90 51.60
C GLY A 406 -2.80 11.48 50.88
N LEU A 407 -3.27 10.81 49.82
CA LEU A 407 -4.45 11.24 49.06
C LEU A 407 -5.76 11.07 49.85
N ILE A 408 -5.88 10.02 50.67
CA ILE A 408 -7.04 9.81 51.53
C ILE A 408 -7.08 10.86 52.65
N ALA A 409 -5.93 11.23 53.23
CA ALA A 409 -5.84 12.30 54.22
C ALA A 409 -6.21 13.67 53.63
N ALA A 410 -5.73 14.01 52.42
CA ALA A 410 -6.07 15.25 51.74
C ALA A 410 -7.56 15.35 51.39
N ALA A 411 -8.18 14.25 50.94
CA ALA A 411 -9.62 14.19 50.65
C ALA A 411 -10.48 14.31 51.92
N ALA A 412 -10.03 13.74 53.06
CA ALA A 412 -10.71 13.87 54.34
C ALA A 412 -10.63 15.29 54.90
N VAL A 413 -9.48 15.96 54.75
CA VAL A 413 -9.29 17.36 55.18
C VAL A 413 -10.10 18.31 54.29
N SER A 414 -10.16 18.10 52.97
CA SER A 414 -10.98 18.92 52.07
C SER A 414 -12.48 18.76 52.35
N ARG A 415 -12.96 17.54 52.62
CA ARG A 415 -14.36 17.30 53.05
C ARG A 415 -14.70 17.95 54.38
N ARG A 416 -13.77 17.96 55.36
CA ARG A 416 -14.00 18.60 56.67
C ARG A 416 -14.01 20.13 56.56
N LEU A 417 -13.15 20.71 55.72
CA LEU A 417 -13.14 22.15 55.46
C LEU A 417 -14.40 22.58 54.68
N TRP A 418 -14.85 21.80 53.69
CA TRP A 418 -16.06 22.10 52.94
C TRP A 418 -17.32 22.03 53.81
N LYS A 419 -17.42 21.06 54.73
CA LYS A 419 -18.51 21.02 55.73
C LYS A 419 -18.48 22.20 56.70
N ARG A 420 -17.30 22.66 57.14
CA ARG A 420 -17.16 23.84 58.01
C ARG A 420 -17.48 25.17 57.29
N PHE A 421 -17.20 25.27 56.00
CA PHE A 421 -17.58 26.43 55.18
C PHE A 421 -19.09 26.47 54.91
N ARG A 422 -19.73 25.31 54.70
CA ARG A 422 -21.19 25.23 54.46
C ARG A 422 -22.01 25.58 55.70
N SER A 423 -21.52 25.30 56.92
CA SER A 423 -22.17 25.70 58.18
C SER A 423 -22.02 27.17 58.54
N ARG A 424 -21.12 27.93 57.88
CA ARG A 424 -20.92 29.38 58.11
C ARG A 424 -21.74 30.28 57.19
N TRP A 425 -22.43 29.72 56.20
CA TRP A 425 -23.24 30.45 55.21
C TRP A 425 -24.78 30.29 55.41
N GLN A 426 -25.22 29.71 56.53
CA GLN A 426 -26.65 29.59 56.87
C GLN A 426 -27.07 30.41 58.11
N LEU A 427 -26.23 31.32 58.59
CA LEU A 427 -26.55 32.29 59.66
C LEU A 427 -25.87 33.65 59.33
N SER A 428 -26.34 34.30 58.27
CA SER A 428 -26.32 35.76 58.03
C SER A 428 -27.24 36.10 56.88
#